data_AF-A0A4Q3MY18-F1
#
_entry.id   AF-A0A4Q3MY18-F1
#
_cell.length_a   1.000
_cell.length_b   1.000
_cell.length_c   1.000
_cell.angle_alpha   90.00
_cell.angle_beta   90.00
_cell.angle_gamma   90.00
#
_symmetry.space_group_name_H-M   'P 1'
#
loop_
_entity.id
_entity.type
_entity.pdbx_description
1 polymer ?
#
loop_
_entity_poly.entity_id
_entity_poly.type
_entity_poly.pdbx_seq_one_letter_code
_entity_poly.pdbx_strand_id
1 'polypeptide(L)'
;EALSRTGDAALVARAELTRCALRVASLALAPCVGFEALRADAPPAERAYAGYLAARSTPADAALLPPQHRAVAAGLGDAAAVRAIADPVARLVAAGVLMQSGRASPEVLQLAVDTASAQGWRRPLVAWLGVQLRRAEEAGATEEAQRLRRRQALVLGEQ
;
A
#
# COMPACT_ATOMS: atom_id res chain seq x y z
N GLU A 1 -10.97 1.80 -20.77
CA GLU A 1 -11.68 2.17 -22.02
C GLU A 1 -13.15 2.52 -21.80
N ALA A 2 -13.95 1.69 -21.11
CA ALA A 2 -15.39 1.98 -20.91
C ALA A 2 -15.67 3.29 -20.13
N LEU A 3 -14.93 3.58 -19.05
CA LEU A 3 -15.09 4.82 -18.27
C LEU A 3 -14.69 6.08 -19.05
N SER A 4 -13.68 5.99 -19.92
CA SER A 4 -13.26 7.12 -20.74
C SER A 4 -14.35 7.57 -21.72
N ARG A 5 -15.24 6.65 -22.12
CA ARG A 5 -16.38 6.94 -23.00
C ARG A 5 -17.49 7.74 -22.32
N THR A 6 -17.50 7.84 -20.99
CA THR A 6 -18.47 8.69 -20.27
C THR A 6 -18.04 10.16 -20.23
N GLY A 7 -16.78 10.47 -20.56
CA GLY A 7 -16.21 11.81 -20.44
C GLY A 7 -16.07 12.31 -18.98
N ASP A 8 -16.38 11.48 -17.99
CA ASP A 8 -16.35 11.86 -16.58
C ASP A 8 -14.93 11.71 -16.03
N ALA A 9 -14.20 12.82 -16.01
CA ALA A 9 -12.83 12.89 -15.49
C ALA A 9 -12.72 12.43 -14.03
N ALA A 10 -13.75 12.64 -13.19
CA ALA A 10 -13.73 12.24 -11.80
C ALA A 10 -13.85 10.71 -11.66
N LEU A 11 -14.69 10.06 -12.47
CA LEU A 11 -14.77 8.59 -12.49
C LEU A 11 -13.48 7.95 -13.01
N VAL A 12 -12.87 8.51 -14.06
CA VAL A 12 -11.58 8.02 -14.57
C VAL A 12 -10.49 8.22 -13.51
N ALA A 13 -10.43 9.39 -12.86
CA ALA A 13 -9.47 9.67 -11.80
C ALA A 13 -9.58 8.68 -10.63
N ARG A 14 -10.80 8.34 -10.20
CA ARG A 14 -11.03 7.33 -9.15
C ARG A 14 -10.53 5.95 -9.56
N ALA A 15 -10.79 5.53 -10.79
CA ALA A 15 -10.28 4.25 -11.29
C ALA A 15 -8.74 4.21 -11.33
N GLU A 16 -8.09 5.30 -11.73
CA GLU A 16 -6.63 5.41 -11.70
C GLU A 16 -6.07 5.40 -10.27
N LEU A 17 -6.75 6.06 -9.32
CA LEU A 17 -6.40 6.01 -7.91
C LEU A 17 -6.55 4.61 -7.32
N THR A 18 -7.61 3.87 -7.67
CA THR A 18 -7.76 2.46 -7.26
C THR A 18 -6.62 1.60 -7.80
N ARG A 19 -6.25 1.76 -9.07
CA ARG A 19 -5.09 1.06 -9.64
C ARG A 19 -3.79 1.43 -8.91
N CYS A 20 -3.60 2.71 -8.60
CA CYS A 20 -2.43 3.15 -7.87
C CYS A 20 -2.39 2.57 -6.44
N ALA A 21 -3.51 2.56 -5.73
CA ALA A 21 -3.64 1.96 -4.41
C ALA A 21 -3.26 0.46 -4.42
N LEU A 22 -3.73 -0.31 -5.40
CA LEU A 22 -3.37 -1.73 -5.51
C LEU A 22 -1.87 -1.95 -5.79
N ARG A 23 -1.24 -1.04 -6.54
CA ARG A 23 0.22 -1.04 -6.72
C ARG A 23 0.94 -0.75 -5.41
N VAL A 24 0.52 0.27 -4.65
CA VAL A 24 1.07 0.59 -3.32
C VAL A 24 0.91 -0.58 -2.34
N ALA A 25 -0.25 -1.22 -2.31
CA ALA A 25 -0.51 -2.41 -1.50
C ALA A 25 0.43 -3.59 -1.82
N SER A 26 0.93 -3.64 -3.05
CA SER A 26 1.88 -4.65 -3.54
C SER A 26 3.32 -4.13 -3.61
N LEU A 27 3.62 -2.99 -2.98
CA LEU A 27 4.93 -2.33 -2.98
C LEU A 27 5.51 -2.01 -4.38
N ALA A 28 4.64 -1.89 -5.38
CA ALA A 28 4.99 -1.36 -6.70
C ALA A 28 4.96 0.18 -6.65
N LEU A 29 5.93 0.76 -5.94
CA LEU A 29 6.03 2.17 -5.58
C LEU A 29 6.51 3.04 -6.75
N ALA A 30 5.68 3.16 -7.79
CA ALA A 30 5.89 4.04 -8.93
C ALA A 30 4.86 5.18 -8.95
N PRO A 31 5.15 6.33 -9.59
CA PRO A 31 4.20 7.43 -9.70
C PRO A 31 2.83 6.99 -10.25
N CYS A 32 1.76 7.64 -9.78
CA CYS A 32 0.39 7.43 -10.26
C CYS A 32 0.17 8.13 -11.61
N VAL A 33 0.97 7.83 -12.64
CA VAL A 33 1.01 8.58 -13.91
C VAL A 33 -0.37 8.78 -14.56
N GLY A 34 -1.26 7.77 -14.49
CA GLY A 34 -2.62 7.86 -15.02
C GLY A 34 -3.48 8.91 -14.29
N PHE A 35 -3.30 9.07 -12.98
CA PHE A 35 -3.98 10.11 -12.20
C PHE A 35 -3.32 11.49 -12.39
N GLU A 36 -1.99 11.56 -12.53
CA GLU A 36 -1.30 12.85 -12.65
C GLU A 36 -1.78 13.65 -13.87
N ALA A 37 -2.11 12.98 -14.98
CA ALA A 37 -2.69 13.62 -16.16
C ALA A 37 -4.08 14.24 -15.91
N LEU A 38 -4.81 13.77 -14.89
CA LEU A 38 -6.17 14.20 -14.53
C LEU A 38 -6.17 15.14 -13.31
N ARG A 39 -5.00 15.40 -12.71
CA ARG A 39 -4.89 16.03 -11.39
C ARG A 39 -5.49 17.44 -11.35
N ALA A 40 -5.36 18.20 -12.44
CA ALA A 40 -5.85 19.58 -12.50
C ALA A 40 -7.37 19.66 -12.31
N ASP A 41 -8.09 18.69 -12.88
CA ASP A 41 -9.56 18.65 -12.88
C ASP A 41 -10.13 17.74 -11.77
N ALA A 42 -9.29 16.98 -11.07
CA ALA A 42 -9.69 16.08 -10.00
C ALA A 42 -10.15 16.87 -8.76
N PRO A 43 -11.21 16.44 -8.04
CA PRO A 43 -11.66 17.13 -6.83
C PRO A 43 -10.62 17.07 -5.68
N PRO A 44 -10.75 17.91 -4.64
CA PRO A 44 -9.78 17.99 -3.55
C PRO A 44 -9.51 16.65 -2.84
N ALA A 45 -10.53 15.82 -2.64
CA ALA A 45 -10.41 14.53 -1.97
C ALA A 45 -9.53 13.55 -2.76
N GLU A 46 -9.70 13.48 -4.08
CA GLU A 46 -8.91 12.65 -4.98
C GLU A 46 -7.45 13.11 -5.01
N ARG A 47 -7.20 14.44 -5.05
CA ARG A 47 -5.82 14.98 -4.99
C ARG A 47 -5.14 14.69 -3.66
N ALA A 48 -5.87 14.79 -2.54
CA ALA A 48 -5.39 14.43 -1.22
C ALA A 48 -5.05 12.93 -1.14
N TYR A 49 -5.93 12.07 -1.66
CA TYR A 49 -5.70 10.64 -1.70
C TYR A 49 -4.50 10.27 -2.57
N ALA A 50 -4.29 10.93 -3.71
CA ALA A 50 -3.08 10.77 -4.53
C ALA A 50 -1.81 11.16 -3.77
N GLY A 51 -1.86 12.28 -3.01
CA GLY A 51 -0.76 12.70 -2.13
C GLY A 51 -0.47 11.65 -1.05
N TYR A 52 -1.52 11.09 -0.43
CA TYR A 52 -1.40 10.02 0.55
C TYR A 52 -0.77 8.75 -0.03
N LEU A 53 -1.25 8.28 -1.19
CA LEU A 53 -0.69 7.11 -1.88
C LEU A 53 0.78 7.28 -2.27
N ALA A 54 1.20 8.52 -2.50
CA ALA A 54 2.57 8.86 -2.81
C ALA A 54 3.40 9.26 -1.57
N ALA A 55 2.89 8.98 -0.36
CA ALA A 55 3.52 9.28 0.92
C ALA A 55 3.89 10.76 1.12
N ARG A 56 3.14 11.69 0.51
CA ARG A 56 3.31 13.15 0.59
C ARG A 56 2.15 13.87 1.30
N SER A 57 1.21 13.14 1.90
CA SER A 57 0.10 13.76 2.64
C SER A 57 0.58 14.45 3.91
N THR A 58 -0.02 15.59 4.21
CA THR A 58 0.12 16.30 5.48
C THR A 58 -1.00 15.91 6.45
N PRO A 59 -0.87 16.17 7.77
CA PRO A 59 -1.96 15.95 8.71
C PRO A 59 -3.24 16.73 8.38
N ALA A 60 -3.13 17.88 7.71
CA ALA A 60 -4.27 18.68 7.26
C ALA A 60 -5.10 17.95 6.18
N ASP A 61 -4.47 17.08 5.38
CA ASP A 61 -5.17 16.30 4.36
C ASP A 61 -6.04 15.19 4.94
N ALA A 62 -5.83 14.81 6.21
CA ALA A 62 -6.50 13.66 6.82
C ALA A 62 -8.04 13.78 6.76
N ALA A 63 -8.61 14.99 6.89
CA ALA A 63 -10.05 15.18 6.80
C ALA A 63 -10.63 14.85 5.41
N LEU A 64 -9.82 14.99 4.36
CA LEU A 64 -10.18 14.73 2.96
C LEU A 64 -10.01 13.26 2.55
N LEU A 65 -9.32 12.46 3.37
CA LEU A 65 -9.07 11.05 3.06
C LEU A 65 -10.26 10.15 3.43
N PRO A 66 -10.34 8.96 2.82
CA PRO A 66 -11.25 7.91 3.28
C PRO A 66 -11.04 7.64 4.78
N PRO A 67 -12.12 7.46 5.58
CA PRO A 67 -12.05 7.36 7.05
C PRO A 67 -10.99 6.39 7.57
N GLN A 68 -10.82 5.24 6.90
CA GLN A 68 -9.86 4.21 7.28
C GLN A 68 -8.39 4.64 7.18
N HIS A 69 -8.06 5.66 6.39
CA HIS A 69 -6.68 6.13 6.20
C HIS A 69 -6.32 7.34 7.07
N ARG A 70 -7.30 7.98 7.71
CA ARG A 70 -7.12 9.26 8.41
C ARG A 70 -6.12 9.18 9.57
N ALA A 71 -6.21 8.13 10.39
CA ALA A 71 -5.30 7.92 11.52
C ALA A 71 -3.83 7.77 11.06
N VAL A 72 -3.61 7.04 9.96
CA VAL A 72 -2.27 6.83 9.38
C VAL A 72 -1.72 8.12 8.78
N ALA A 73 -2.56 8.89 8.09
CA ALA A 73 -2.17 10.18 7.50
C ALA A 73 -1.90 11.27 8.55
N ALA A 74 -2.63 11.28 9.66
CA ALA A 74 -2.45 12.23 10.76
C ALA A 74 -1.12 12.05 11.54
N GLY A 75 -0.29 11.09 11.17
CA GLY A 75 0.98 10.82 11.87
C GLY A 75 0.83 9.97 13.13
N LEU A 76 -0.39 9.56 13.47
CA LEU A 76 -0.68 8.55 14.51
C LEU A 76 -0.44 7.11 14.01
N GLY A 77 0.12 6.97 12.80
CA GLY A 77 0.25 5.73 12.05
C GLY A 77 1.34 4.80 12.59
N ASP A 78 1.03 4.12 13.69
CA ASP A 78 1.74 2.93 14.14
C ASP A 78 1.05 1.65 13.63
N ALA A 79 1.49 0.49 14.13
CA ALA A 79 0.88 -0.80 13.81
C ALA A 79 -0.58 -0.93 14.28
N ALA A 80 -1.00 -0.23 15.34
CA ALA A 80 -2.37 -0.29 15.84
C ALA A 80 -3.34 0.42 14.89
N ALA A 81 -2.96 1.59 14.36
CA ALA A 81 -3.75 2.30 13.36
C ALA A 81 -3.96 1.45 12.09
N VAL A 82 -2.90 0.77 11.62
CA VAL A 82 -3.01 -0.15 10.47
C VAL A 82 -3.90 -1.34 10.82
N ARG A 83 -3.73 -1.96 11.99
CA ARG A 83 -4.52 -3.11 12.44
C ARG A 83 -6.02 -2.80 12.52
N ALA A 84 -6.38 -1.58 12.93
CA ALA A 84 -7.77 -1.14 13.05
C ALA A 84 -8.50 -1.00 11.71
N ILE A 85 -7.78 -0.97 10.58
CA ILE A 85 -8.39 -0.93 9.25
C ILE A 85 -9.02 -2.30 8.94
N ALA A 86 -10.35 -2.35 8.83
CA ALA A 86 -11.08 -3.59 8.59
C ALA A 86 -10.87 -4.15 7.17
N ASP A 87 -10.93 -3.28 6.14
CA ASP A 87 -10.75 -3.67 4.75
C ASP A 87 -9.29 -4.11 4.47
N PRO A 88 -9.06 -5.36 4.00
CA PRO A 88 -7.71 -5.88 3.84
C PRO A 88 -6.90 -5.15 2.76
N VAL A 89 -7.55 -4.64 1.69
CA VAL A 89 -6.85 -3.86 0.66
C VAL A 89 -6.38 -2.53 1.24
N ALA A 90 -7.27 -1.78 1.88
CA ALA A 90 -6.95 -0.51 2.53
C ALA A 90 -5.88 -0.68 3.62
N ARG A 91 -5.88 -1.81 4.34
CA ARG A 91 -4.83 -2.13 5.30
C ARG A 91 -3.46 -2.26 4.63
N LEU A 92 -3.37 -2.97 3.50
CA LEU A 92 -2.13 -3.08 2.73
C LEU A 92 -1.71 -1.74 2.10
N VAL A 93 -2.66 -0.93 1.64
CA VAL A 93 -2.39 0.42 1.15
C VAL A 93 -1.74 1.27 2.25
N ALA A 94 -2.33 1.27 3.46
CA ALA A 94 -1.79 2.01 4.59
C ALA A 94 -0.39 1.53 5.00
N ALA A 95 -0.17 0.21 5.03
CA ALA A 95 1.15 -0.35 5.26
C ALA A 95 2.15 0.09 4.17
N GLY A 96 1.74 0.07 2.90
CA GLY A 96 2.56 0.52 1.77
C GLY A 96 2.94 2.00 1.85
N VAL A 97 2.02 2.87 2.28
CA VAL A 97 2.30 4.30 2.52
C VAL A 97 3.30 4.49 3.66
N LEU A 98 3.14 3.75 4.77
CA LEU A 98 4.11 3.77 5.87
C LEU A 98 5.49 3.29 5.40
N MET A 99 5.55 2.24 4.56
CA MET A 99 6.79 1.73 3.99
C MET A 99 7.46 2.77 3.10
N GLN A 100 6.70 3.42 2.20
CA GLN A 100 7.24 4.45 1.30
C GLN A 100 7.72 5.70 2.06
N SER A 101 7.08 6.05 3.18
CA SER A 101 7.52 7.15 4.06
C SER A 101 8.64 6.77 5.05
N GLY A 102 9.16 5.54 5.02
CA GLY A 102 10.20 5.07 5.95
C GLY A 102 9.73 4.86 7.38
N ARG A 103 8.41 4.84 7.63
CA ARG A 103 7.79 4.72 8.97
C ARG A 103 7.26 3.31 9.29
N ALA A 104 7.42 2.34 8.40
CA ALA A 104 6.94 0.98 8.62
C ALA A 104 7.78 0.22 9.67
N SER A 105 7.20 0.03 10.85
CA SER A 105 7.75 -0.80 11.92
C SER A 105 7.74 -2.30 11.54
N PRO A 106 8.50 -3.16 12.25
CA PRO A 106 8.45 -4.61 12.05
C PRO A 106 7.03 -5.18 12.18
N GLU A 107 6.22 -4.67 13.09
CA GLU A 107 4.83 -5.09 13.30
C GLU A 107 3.94 -4.73 12.10
N VAL A 108 4.18 -3.59 11.45
CA VAL A 108 3.48 -3.20 10.21
C VAL A 108 3.82 -4.17 9.08
N LEU A 109 5.10 -4.58 8.96
CA LEU A 109 5.50 -5.57 7.95
C LEU A 109 4.81 -6.92 8.18
N GLN A 110 4.75 -7.35 9.44
CA GLN A 110 4.12 -8.60 9.80
C GLN A 110 2.61 -8.56 9.51
N LEU A 111 1.92 -7.49 9.90
CA LEU A 111 0.51 -7.25 9.57
C LEU A 111 0.24 -7.31 8.06
N ALA A 112 1.14 -6.77 7.24
CA ALA A 112 0.99 -6.81 5.79
C ALA A 112 1.16 -8.22 5.21
N VAL A 113 2.16 -8.97 5.69
CA VAL A 113 2.33 -10.39 5.31
C VAL A 113 1.11 -11.21 5.71
N ASP A 114 0.63 -11.07 6.94
CA ASP A 114 -0.51 -11.83 7.44
C ASP A 114 -1.79 -11.48 6.69
N THR A 115 -1.99 -10.20 6.39
CA THR A 115 -3.15 -9.75 5.60
C THR A 115 -3.12 -10.30 4.18
N ALA A 116 -1.99 -10.22 3.48
CA ALA A 116 -1.87 -10.76 2.13
C ALA A 116 -1.99 -12.29 2.10
N SER A 117 -1.41 -12.97 3.10
CA SER A 117 -1.47 -14.43 3.26
C SER A 117 -2.88 -14.92 3.52
N ALA A 118 -3.62 -14.27 4.43
CA ALA A 118 -4.99 -14.66 4.79
C ALA A 118 -5.97 -14.52 3.61
N GLN A 119 -5.68 -13.61 2.68
CA GLN A 119 -6.48 -13.40 1.47
C GLN A 119 -6.00 -14.23 0.26
N GLY A 120 -4.90 -14.98 0.38
CA GLY A 120 -4.32 -15.73 -0.73
C GLY A 120 -3.75 -14.84 -1.84
N TRP A 121 -3.39 -13.60 -1.55
CA TRP A 121 -2.93 -12.65 -2.58
C TRP A 121 -1.44 -12.80 -2.87
N ARG A 122 -1.13 -13.56 -3.91
CA ARG A 122 0.25 -13.89 -4.32
C ARG A 122 1.17 -12.68 -4.46
N ARG A 123 0.77 -11.67 -5.25
CA ARG A 123 1.64 -10.51 -5.58
C ARG A 123 2.05 -9.69 -4.35
N PRO A 124 1.12 -9.17 -3.52
CA PRO A 124 1.51 -8.45 -2.31
C PRO A 124 2.24 -9.37 -1.33
N LEU A 125 1.84 -10.64 -1.19
CA LEU A 125 2.52 -11.56 -0.26
C LEU A 125 4.01 -11.73 -0.59
N VAL A 126 4.35 -11.98 -1.86
CA VAL A 126 5.75 -12.10 -2.30
C VAL A 126 6.51 -10.80 -2.05
N ALA A 127 5.90 -9.66 -2.36
CA ALA A 127 6.52 -8.35 -2.17
C ALA A 127 6.85 -8.07 -0.70
N TRP A 128 5.90 -8.30 0.22
CA TRP A 128 6.09 -8.08 1.65
C TRP A 128 7.05 -9.10 2.30
N LEU A 129 6.99 -10.37 1.89
CA LEU A 129 8.01 -11.36 2.30
C LEU A 129 9.41 -10.94 1.84
N GLY A 130 9.53 -10.33 0.67
CA GLY A 130 10.80 -9.81 0.15
C GLY A 130 11.36 -8.66 0.98
N VAL A 131 10.51 -7.82 1.57
CA VAL A 131 10.95 -6.78 2.52
C VAL A 131 11.50 -7.42 3.80
N GLN A 132 10.78 -8.38 4.39
CA GLN A 132 11.25 -9.07 5.59
C GLN A 132 12.56 -9.82 5.32
N LEU A 133 12.68 -10.46 4.16
CA LEU A 133 13.89 -11.18 3.75
C LEU A 133 15.10 -10.25 3.71
N ARG A 134 15.00 -9.11 3.02
CA ARG A 134 16.10 -8.14 2.95
C ARG A 134 16.53 -7.65 4.33
N ARG A 135 15.57 -7.35 5.22
CA ARG A 135 15.88 -6.94 6.60
C ARG A 135 16.60 -8.04 7.39
N ALA A 136 16.17 -9.30 7.24
CA ALA A 136 16.83 -10.42 7.90
C ALA A 136 18.26 -10.63 7.36
N GLU A 137 18.47 -10.47 6.05
CA GLU A 137 19.80 -10.52 5.43
C GLU A 137 20.70 -9.38 5.93
N GLU A 138 20.19 -8.15 5.96
CA GLU A 138 20.91 -6.97 6.47
C GLU A 138 21.26 -7.11 7.96
N ALA A 139 20.42 -7.78 8.76
CA ALA A 139 20.65 -8.06 10.16
C ALA A 139 21.54 -9.31 10.41
N GLY A 140 21.96 -10.03 9.36
CA GLY A 140 22.72 -11.27 9.49
C GLY A 140 21.91 -12.46 10.05
N ALA A 141 20.59 -12.34 10.13
CA ALA A 141 19.66 -13.35 10.63
C ALA A 141 19.47 -14.50 9.62
N THR A 142 20.52 -15.30 9.42
CA THR A 142 20.64 -16.28 8.34
C THR A 142 19.52 -17.33 8.35
N GLU A 143 19.16 -17.85 9.53
CA GLU A 143 18.07 -18.83 9.65
C GLU A 143 16.70 -18.24 9.27
N GLU A 144 16.45 -16.99 9.66
CA GLU A 144 15.22 -16.29 9.33
C GLU A 144 15.12 -16.00 7.84
N ALA A 145 16.21 -15.51 7.25
CA ALA A 145 16.30 -15.31 5.80
C ALA A 145 16.01 -16.61 5.03
N GLN A 146 16.57 -17.74 5.47
CA GLN A 146 16.26 -19.04 4.85
C GLN A 146 14.79 -19.46 5.01
N ARG A 147 14.18 -19.23 6.18
CA ARG A 147 12.73 -19.49 6.39
C ARG A 147 11.88 -18.65 5.43
N LEU A 148 12.21 -17.36 5.29
CA LEU A 148 11.49 -16.44 4.41
C LEU A 148 11.64 -16.80 2.93
N ARG A 149 12.83 -17.21 2.48
CA ARG A 149 13.05 -17.71 1.10
C ARG A 149 12.20 -18.95 0.80
N ARG A 150 12.18 -19.94 1.70
CA ARG A 150 11.33 -21.12 1.53
C ARG A 150 9.85 -20.74 1.44
N ARG A 151 9.41 -19.79 2.27
CA ARG A 151 8.02 -19.29 2.23
C ARG A 151 7.70 -18.56 0.91
N GLN A 152 8.63 -17.79 0.35
CA GLN A 152 8.44 -17.19 -0.98
C GLN A 152 8.35 -18.24 -2.09
N ALA A 153 9.23 -19.25 -2.08
CA ALA A 153 9.22 -20.34 -3.06
C ALA A 153 7.87 -21.08 -3.08
N LEU A 154 7.30 -21.37 -1.90
CA LEU A 154 5.96 -21.95 -1.77
C LEU A 154 4.87 -21.09 -2.42
N VAL A 155 4.94 -19.77 -2.26
CA VAL A 155 3.96 -18.83 -2.85
C VAL A 155 4.14 -18.70 -4.37
N LEU A 156 5.36 -18.87 -4.87
CA LEU A 156 5.68 -18.83 -6.30
C LEU A 156 5.39 -20.16 -7.02
N GLY A 157 5.23 -21.26 -6.28
CA GLY A 157 5.04 -22.60 -6.85
C GLY A 157 6.34 -23.25 -7.30
N GLU A 158 7.47 -22.79 -6.76
CA GLU A 158 8.80 -23.33 -7.01
C GLU A 158 9.09 -24.37 -5.92
N GLN A 159 8.78 -25.64 -6.20
CA GLN A 159 9.16 -26.78 -5.35
C GLN A 159 10.20 -27.65 -6.08
#